data_AF-A0A962K5M0-F1
#
_entry.id   AF-A0A962K5M0-F1
#
_cell.length_a   1.000
_cell.length_b   1.000
_cell.length_c   1.000
_cell.angle_alpha   90.00
_cell.angle_beta   90.00
_cell.angle_gamma   90.00
#
_symmetry.space_group_name_H-M   'P 1'
#
loop_
_entity.id
_entity.type
_entity.pdbx_description
1 polymer ?
#
loop_
_entity_poly.entity_id
_entity_poly.type
_entity_poly.pdbx_seq_one_letter_code
_entity_poly.pdbx_strand_id
1 'polypeptide(L)'
;MSRLLLLCFCLAAVQLQAQPLGLPAVPIPANNPMSADKIELGERLFNDVRFSSTAQISCSTCHDAEKAFADYPLSVSLGIRDLAGTRNAPTVVNAAYNKTQFWDGRSPDLEDQSQHPFVNPVEMGLPNHQPILLVIRNDPDYRQAFDRVFHIEAGAITMEHVKMAIAAFERTLVSGDSPFDRFYFGGDDTAMSDAAKRGFDVFLKDGRCVSCHTIEQDHALFTDHRFHNIGIGINDMAGRV
;
A
#
# COMPACT_ATOMS: atom_id res chain seq x y z
N MET A 1 -26.17 10.04 51.89
CA MET A 1 -26.56 9.07 50.83
C MET A 1 -25.81 9.47 49.58
N SER A 2 -24.68 8.82 49.33
CA SER A 2 -23.73 9.16 48.25
C SER A 2 -24.27 8.67 46.90
N ARG A 3 -24.39 9.55 45.91
CA ARG A 3 -24.76 9.19 44.54
C ARG A 3 -23.49 8.87 43.77
N LEU A 4 -23.28 7.59 43.49
CA LEU A 4 -22.19 7.11 42.64
C LEU A 4 -22.61 7.31 41.17
N LEU A 5 -21.93 8.21 40.46
CA LEU A 5 -22.03 8.29 39.00
C LEU A 5 -21.22 7.14 38.38
N LEU A 6 -21.89 6.20 37.73
CA LEU A 6 -21.24 5.27 36.81
C LEU A 6 -20.94 6.01 35.50
N LEU A 7 -19.66 6.29 35.25
CA LEU A 7 -19.16 6.65 33.93
C LEU A 7 -19.12 5.39 33.06
N CYS A 8 -20.03 5.32 32.10
CA CYS A 8 -20.04 4.29 31.07
C CYS A 8 -18.98 4.64 30.03
N PHE A 9 -17.81 3.97 30.07
CA PHE A 9 -16.83 4.04 28.99
C PHE A 9 -17.35 3.24 27.79
N CYS A 10 -17.87 3.93 26.78
CA CYS A 10 -18.06 3.34 25.46
C CYS A 10 -16.68 3.18 24.79
N LEU A 11 -16.09 1.99 24.92
CA LEU A 11 -15.03 1.54 24.01
C LEU A 11 -15.66 1.41 22.62
N ALA A 12 -15.34 2.33 21.71
CA ALA A 12 -15.63 2.16 20.30
C ALA A 12 -14.76 0.99 19.80
N ALA A 13 -15.34 -0.20 19.73
CA ALA A 13 -14.72 -1.33 19.07
C ALA A 13 -14.63 -1.00 17.58
N VAL A 14 -13.40 -0.82 17.08
CA VAL A 14 -13.14 -0.84 15.64
C VAL A 14 -13.61 -2.21 15.15
N GLN A 15 -14.67 -2.23 14.35
CA GLN A 15 -15.14 -3.48 13.75
C GLN A 15 -14.06 -3.95 12.79
N LEU A 16 -13.33 -4.99 13.21
CA LEU A 16 -12.43 -5.72 12.33
C LEU A 16 -13.30 -6.33 11.22
N GLN A 17 -13.20 -5.81 9.99
CA GLN A 17 -13.77 -6.51 8.84
C GLN A 17 -13.22 -7.93 8.83
N ALA A 18 -14.08 -8.92 8.59
CA ALA A 18 -13.64 -10.29 8.44
C ALA A 18 -12.55 -10.35 7.36
N GLN A 19 -11.43 -10.98 7.68
CA GLN A 19 -10.32 -11.14 6.76
C GLN A 19 -10.82 -11.79 5.46
N PRO A 20 -10.57 -11.19 4.28
CA PRO A 20 -11.00 -11.77 3.02
C PRO A 20 -10.44 -13.18 2.85
N LEU A 21 -11.24 -14.07 2.27
CA LEU A 21 -10.81 -15.45 1.99
C LEU A 21 -9.59 -15.44 1.07
N GLY A 22 -8.66 -16.37 1.31
CA GLY A 22 -7.46 -16.53 0.48
C GLY A 22 -6.32 -15.55 0.76
N LEU A 23 -6.45 -14.69 1.78
CA LEU A 23 -5.37 -13.86 2.29
C LEU A 23 -5.04 -14.22 3.74
N PRO A 24 -3.77 -14.05 4.18
CA PRO A 24 -3.42 -14.15 5.59
C PRO A 24 -3.82 -12.86 6.34
N ALA A 25 -3.63 -12.82 7.66
CA ALA A 25 -3.84 -11.60 8.43
C ALA A 25 -2.84 -10.52 7.99
N VAL A 26 -3.33 -9.28 7.81
CA VAL A 26 -2.47 -8.14 7.46
C VAL A 26 -1.39 -7.95 8.53
N PRO A 27 -0.10 -7.91 8.16
CA PRO A 27 0.97 -7.62 9.11
C PRO A 27 0.89 -6.18 9.63
N ILE A 28 0.69 -6.03 10.94
CA ILE A 28 0.69 -4.73 11.63
C ILE A 28 1.93 -4.63 12.52
N PRO A 29 2.89 -3.74 12.24
CA PRO A 29 4.05 -3.53 13.09
C PRO A 29 3.67 -3.00 14.47
N ALA A 30 4.32 -3.52 15.52
CA ALA A 30 4.05 -3.11 16.90
C ALA A 30 4.30 -1.60 17.14
N ASN A 31 5.24 -1.00 16.41
CA ASN A 31 5.53 0.43 16.46
C ASN A 31 4.60 1.30 15.61
N ASN A 32 3.74 0.72 14.76
CA ASN A 32 2.76 1.45 13.96
C ASN A 32 1.35 0.82 14.06
N PRO A 33 0.70 0.88 15.24
CA PRO A 33 -0.64 0.33 15.42
C PRO A 33 -1.68 1.09 14.58
N MET A 34 -2.68 0.37 14.08
CA MET A 34 -3.75 0.92 13.25
C MET A 34 -4.80 1.67 14.10
N SER A 35 -5.32 2.77 13.58
CA SER A 35 -6.52 3.45 14.10
C SER A 35 -7.26 4.11 12.95
N ALA A 36 -8.58 4.34 13.11
CA ALA A 36 -9.39 4.99 12.08
C ALA A 36 -8.85 6.39 11.72
N ASP A 37 -8.52 7.20 12.73
CA ASP A 37 -7.94 8.54 12.51
C ASP A 37 -6.58 8.48 11.79
N LYS A 38 -5.75 7.46 12.05
CA LYS A 38 -4.46 7.29 11.37
C LYS A 38 -4.64 6.90 9.90
N ILE A 39 -5.60 6.04 9.62
CA ILE A 39 -5.96 5.64 8.25
C ILE A 39 -6.46 6.85 7.46
N GLU A 40 -7.37 7.64 8.03
CA GLU A 40 -7.90 8.86 7.40
C GLU A 40 -6.77 9.88 7.13
N LEU A 41 -5.88 10.08 8.11
CA LEU A 41 -4.70 10.93 7.92
C LEU A 41 -3.80 10.40 6.79
N GLY A 42 -3.56 9.09 6.75
CA GLY A 42 -2.79 8.44 5.69
C GLY A 42 -3.38 8.63 4.31
N GLU A 43 -4.70 8.43 4.17
CA GLU A 43 -5.42 8.63 2.93
C GLU A 43 -5.33 10.08 2.44
N ARG A 44 -5.48 11.04 3.37
CA ARG A 44 -5.32 12.46 3.05
C ARG A 44 -3.92 12.75 2.53
N LEU A 45 -2.88 12.24 3.21
CA LEU A 45 -1.48 12.42 2.79
C LEU A 45 -1.20 11.79 1.41
N PHE A 46 -1.74 10.59 1.17
CA PHE A 46 -1.60 9.85 -0.09
C PHE A 46 -2.15 10.61 -1.30
N ASN A 47 -3.17 11.43 -1.08
CA ASN A 47 -3.86 12.20 -2.11
C ASN A 47 -3.41 13.67 -2.22
N ASP A 48 -2.53 14.16 -1.34
CA ASP A 48 -2.19 15.58 -1.27
C ASP A 48 -1.05 15.94 -2.23
N VAL A 49 -1.39 16.68 -3.28
CA VAL A 49 -0.43 17.12 -4.30
C VAL A 49 0.57 18.16 -3.79
N ARG A 50 0.33 18.82 -2.65
CA ARG A 50 1.24 19.84 -2.09
C ARG A 50 2.59 19.29 -1.69
N PHE A 51 2.75 17.97 -1.68
CA PHE A 51 4.00 17.27 -1.39
C PHE A 51 4.87 17.00 -2.61
N SER A 52 4.49 17.48 -3.80
CA SER A 52 5.39 17.53 -4.96
C SER A 52 5.92 18.93 -5.22
N SER A 53 7.07 19.01 -5.89
CA SER A 53 7.71 20.27 -6.27
C SER A 53 6.89 21.13 -7.24
N THR A 54 5.92 20.53 -7.93
CA THR A 54 5.01 21.23 -8.86
C THR A 54 3.61 21.43 -8.29
N ALA A 55 3.33 20.89 -7.10
CA ALA A 55 1.99 20.84 -6.52
C ALA A 55 0.93 20.17 -7.43
N GLN A 56 1.34 19.18 -8.23
CA GLN A 56 0.49 18.49 -9.22
C GLN A 56 0.47 16.97 -9.09
N ILE A 57 1.42 16.38 -8.34
CA ILE A 57 1.62 14.93 -8.24
C ILE A 57 1.43 14.52 -6.79
N SER A 58 0.69 13.43 -6.58
CA SER A 58 0.51 12.75 -5.29
C SER A 58 0.82 11.25 -5.47
N CYS A 59 0.76 10.46 -4.40
CA CYS A 59 0.86 9.01 -4.50
C CYS A 59 -0.26 8.46 -5.41
N SER A 60 -1.48 9.00 -5.27
CA SER A 60 -2.64 8.61 -6.07
C SER A 60 -2.56 8.97 -7.55
N THR A 61 -1.64 9.84 -7.97
CA THR A 61 -1.42 10.10 -9.40
C THR A 61 -0.91 8.85 -10.13
N CYS A 62 0.01 8.11 -9.52
CA CYS A 62 0.58 6.88 -10.09
C CYS A 62 -0.11 5.62 -9.55
N HIS A 63 -0.75 5.72 -8.37
CA HIS A 63 -1.45 4.63 -7.71
C HIS A 63 -2.94 4.94 -7.60
N ASP A 64 -3.59 5.04 -8.76
CA ASP A 64 -4.97 5.48 -8.90
C ASP A 64 -5.97 4.39 -8.47
N ALA A 65 -6.85 4.73 -7.52
CA ALA A 65 -7.85 3.82 -6.97
C ALA A 65 -8.80 3.27 -8.06
N GLU A 66 -9.15 4.06 -9.08
CA GLU A 66 -10.02 3.62 -10.19
C GLU A 66 -9.34 2.56 -11.08
N LYS A 67 -8.02 2.43 -10.96
CA LYS A 67 -7.17 1.51 -11.71
C LYS A 67 -6.52 0.47 -10.81
N ALA A 68 -7.19 0.13 -9.70
CA ALA A 68 -6.69 -0.80 -8.69
C ALA A 68 -5.32 -0.39 -8.12
N PHE A 69 -5.15 0.90 -7.80
CA PHE A 69 -3.95 1.51 -7.26
C PHE A 69 -2.69 1.29 -8.11
N ALA A 70 -2.87 1.28 -9.43
CA ALA A 70 -1.81 1.20 -10.44
C ALA A 70 -2.02 2.26 -11.53
N ASP A 71 -1.08 2.37 -12.47
CA ASP A 71 -1.09 3.44 -13.48
C ASP A 71 -1.48 2.95 -14.88
N TYR A 72 -2.47 2.07 -14.99
CA TYR A 72 -2.94 1.59 -16.30
C TYR A 72 -3.45 2.76 -17.18
N PRO A 73 -3.20 2.81 -18.51
CA PRO A 73 -2.49 1.83 -19.34
C PRO A 73 -0.98 2.09 -19.50
N LEU A 74 -0.37 2.90 -18.62
CA LEU A 74 0.99 3.34 -18.82
C LEU A 74 2.02 2.22 -18.58
N SER A 75 2.93 2.16 -19.55
CA SER A 75 4.30 1.65 -19.44
C SER A 75 4.97 1.80 -18.08
N VAL A 76 5.12 3.08 -17.79
CA VAL A 76 5.86 3.70 -16.72
C VAL A 76 5.09 4.96 -16.38
N SER A 77 5.03 5.32 -15.10
CA SER A 77 4.32 6.52 -14.67
C SER A 77 5.01 7.78 -15.14
N LEU A 78 4.20 8.83 -15.32
CA LEU A 78 4.68 10.19 -15.57
C LEU A 78 4.63 10.96 -14.25
N GLY A 79 5.78 11.42 -13.78
CA GLY A 79 5.86 12.26 -12.58
C GLY A 79 5.81 13.75 -12.92
N ILE A 80 6.53 14.56 -12.16
CA ILE A 80 6.55 16.01 -12.38
C ILE A 80 6.96 16.36 -13.81
N ARG A 81 6.28 17.35 -14.41
CA ARG A 81 6.57 17.84 -15.77
C ARG A 81 6.56 16.73 -16.83
N ASP A 82 5.71 15.72 -16.64
CA ASP A 82 5.57 14.56 -17.52
C ASP A 82 6.87 13.76 -17.70
N LEU A 83 7.78 13.83 -16.73
CA LEU A 83 9.00 13.02 -16.76
C LEU A 83 8.64 11.55 -16.57
N ALA A 84 9.04 10.72 -17.54
CA ALA A 84 8.77 9.30 -17.50
C ALA A 84 9.70 8.58 -16.51
N GLY A 85 9.11 7.74 -15.67
CA GLY A 85 9.82 6.83 -14.78
C GLY A 85 10.61 5.76 -15.52
N THR A 86 11.37 4.96 -14.76
CA THR A 86 12.17 3.87 -15.31
C THR A 86 11.52 2.51 -15.13
N ARG A 87 10.39 2.41 -14.42
CA ARG A 87 9.70 1.14 -14.12
C ARG A 87 8.19 1.36 -14.11
N ASN A 88 7.46 0.28 -14.37
CA ASN A 88 6.02 0.26 -14.12
C ASN A 88 5.76 0.45 -12.62
N ALA A 89 4.78 1.28 -12.26
CA ALA A 89 4.33 1.44 -10.88
C ALA A 89 3.52 0.20 -10.47
N PRO A 90 4.02 -0.62 -9.52
CA PRO A 90 3.26 -1.78 -9.05
C PRO A 90 1.99 -1.32 -8.33
N THR A 91 0.97 -2.18 -8.26
CA THR A 91 -0.21 -1.88 -7.45
C THR A 91 0.14 -1.75 -5.96
N VAL A 92 -0.54 -0.86 -5.24
CA VAL A 92 -0.50 -0.80 -3.77
C VAL A 92 -1.44 -1.82 -3.13
N VAL A 93 -2.39 -2.38 -3.89
CA VAL A 93 -3.29 -3.44 -3.39
C VAL A 93 -2.46 -4.64 -2.93
N ASN A 94 -2.72 -5.10 -1.71
CA ASN A 94 -2.02 -6.21 -1.05
C ASN A 94 -0.51 -5.96 -0.81
N ALA A 95 0.02 -4.74 -1.04
CA ALA A 95 1.45 -4.44 -0.82
C ALA A 95 1.89 -4.58 0.64
N ALA A 96 0.94 -4.53 1.58
CA ALA A 96 1.15 -4.79 3.00
C ALA A 96 1.68 -6.20 3.32
N TYR A 97 1.50 -7.16 2.42
CA TYR A 97 2.03 -8.51 2.60
C TYR A 97 3.44 -8.71 2.03
N ASN A 98 3.98 -7.73 1.30
CA ASN A 98 5.32 -7.83 0.75
C ASN A 98 6.38 -7.79 1.87
N LYS A 99 7.38 -8.69 1.80
CA LYS A 99 8.54 -8.68 2.71
C LYS A 99 9.52 -7.54 2.45
N THR A 100 9.53 -7.02 1.24
CA THR A 100 10.33 -5.87 0.79
C THR A 100 9.53 -5.15 -0.28
N GLN A 101 9.68 -3.83 -0.37
CA GLN A 101 9.03 -3.00 -1.37
C GLN A 101 9.99 -2.64 -2.51
N PHE A 102 9.39 -2.10 -3.59
CA PHE A 102 10.01 -1.89 -4.91
C PHE A 102 10.39 -3.17 -5.65
N TRP A 103 10.52 -3.04 -6.97
CA TRP A 103 10.97 -4.12 -7.87
C TRP A 103 12.33 -4.72 -7.52
N ASP A 104 13.21 -3.94 -6.90
CA ASP A 104 14.56 -4.32 -6.50
C ASP A 104 14.68 -4.63 -4.99
N GLY A 105 13.58 -4.57 -4.24
CA GLY A 105 13.56 -4.90 -2.82
C GLY A 105 14.32 -3.94 -1.92
N ARG A 106 14.72 -2.76 -2.42
CA ARG A 106 15.62 -1.85 -1.70
C ARG A 106 15.03 -1.27 -0.41
N SER A 107 13.72 -1.40 -0.22
CA SER A 107 13.03 -0.90 0.96
C SER A 107 12.42 -2.05 1.76
N PRO A 108 12.61 -2.10 3.09
CA PRO A 108 12.18 -3.22 3.91
C PRO A 108 10.67 -3.28 4.18
N ASP A 109 9.97 -2.15 4.13
CA ASP A 109 8.55 -2.06 4.52
C ASP A 109 7.86 -0.86 3.87
N LEU A 110 6.54 -0.74 4.08
CA LEU A 110 5.73 0.35 3.53
C LEU A 110 6.16 1.71 4.07
N GLU A 111 6.45 1.79 5.37
CA GLU A 111 6.92 3.02 6.02
C GLU A 111 8.18 3.55 5.35
N ASP A 112 9.22 2.71 5.21
CA ASP A 112 10.44 3.15 4.56
C ASP A 112 10.17 3.54 3.10
N GLN A 113 9.39 2.74 2.36
CA GLN A 113 9.10 2.96 0.93
C GLN A 113 8.44 4.31 0.69
N SER A 114 7.44 4.67 1.49
CA SER A 114 6.56 5.82 1.24
C SER A 114 7.27 7.16 1.29
N GLN A 115 8.50 7.22 1.83
CA GLN A 115 9.28 8.46 1.92
C GLN A 115 10.08 8.75 0.64
N HIS A 116 10.38 7.74 -0.19
CA HIS A 116 11.28 7.88 -1.34
C HIS A 116 10.66 8.69 -2.50
N PRO A 117 9.37 8.50 -2.87
CA PRO A 117 8.75 9.21 -4.00
C PRO A 117 8.84 10.73 -3.90
N PHE A 118 8.69 11.26 -2.68
CA PHE A 118 8.76 12.69 -2.39
C PHE A 118 10.02 13.36 -2.93
N VAL A 119 11.17 12.67 -2.84
CA VAL A 119 12.48 13.22 -3.18
C VAL A 119 13.05 12.68 -4.49
N ASN A 120 12.36 11.73 -5.13
CA ASN A 120 12.76 11.25 -6.44
C ASN A 120 12.56 12.38 -7.47
N PRO A 121 13.61 12.82 -8.21
CA PRO A 121 13.55 13.95 -9.13
C PRO A 121 12.63 13.74 -10.33
N VAL A 122 12.26 12.49 -10.63
CA VAL A 122 11.32 12.16 -11.71
C VAL A 122 9.89 12.09 -11.19
N GLU A 123 9.69 11.59 -9.96
CA GLU A 123 8.36 11.39 -9.38
C GLU A 123 7.80 12.70 -8.81
N MET A 124 8.09 13.04 -7.54
CA MET A 124 7.55 14.24 -6.88
C MET A 124 8.59 15.38 -6.77
N GLY A 125 9.88 15.07 -6.81
CA GLY A 125 11.00 15.99 -7.06
C GLY A 125 11.28 17.07 -6.02
N LEU A 126 10.93 16.86 -4.74
CA LEU A 126 11.40 17.73 -3.67
C LEU A 126 12.92 17.54 -3.41
N PRO A 127 13.66 18.59 -3.01
CA PRO A 127 15.10 18.47 -2.73
C PRO A 127 15.41 17.67 -1.46
N ASN A 128 14.46 17.58 -0.54
CA ASN A 128 14.47 16.82 0.70
C ASN A 128 13.05 16.82 1.29
N HIS A 129 12.84 16.23 2.48
CA HIS A 129 11.52 16.14 3.10
C HIS A 129 11.06 17.38 3.88
N GLN A 130 11.91 18.40 4.06
CA GLN A 130 11.56 19.59 4.84
C GLN A 130 10.32 20.33 4.30
N PRO A 131 10.10 20.48 2.97
CA PRO A 131 8.89 21.11 2.44
C PRO A 131 7.59 20.43 2.90
N ILE A 132 7.57 19.09 3.02
CA ILE A 132 6.42 18.33 3.50
C ILE A 132 6.10 18.71 4.95
N LEU A 133 7.13 18.70 5.81
CA LEU A 133 6.98 19.07 7.20
C LEU A 133 6.55 20.54 7.35
N LEU A 134 7.01 21.43 6.47
CA LEU A 134 6.55 22.82 6.48
C LEU A 134 5.06 22.93 6.14
N VAL A 135 4.56 22.20 5.15
CA VAL A 135 3.12 22.16 4.83
C VAL A 135 2.34 21.63 6.05
N ILE A 136 2.71 20.46 6.56
CA ILE A 136 2.00 19.78 7.66
C ILE A 136 2.00 20.63 8.95
N ARG A 137 3.12 21.28 9.28
CA ARG A 137 3.26 22.05 10.53
C ARG A 137 2.57 23.41 10.49
N ASN A 138 2.24 23.93 9.30
CA ASN A 138 1.58 25.22 9.13
C ASN A 138 0.10 25.11 8.75
N ASP A 139 -0.34 23.96 8.27
CA ASP A 139 -1.75 23.68 7.96
C ASP A 139 -2.52 23.30 9.24
N PRO A 140 -3.53 24.09 9.67
CA PRO A 140 -4.27 23.84 10.92
C PRO A 140 -4.93 22.47 10.99
N ASP A 141 -5.43 21.96 9.86
CA ASP A 141 -6.13 20.68 9.83
C ASP A 141 -5.15 19.53 9.98
N TYR A 142 -3.99 19.60 9.31
CA TYR A 142 -2.94 18.61 9.53
C TYR A 142 -2.44 18.65 10.96
N ARG A 143 -2.20 19.82 11.56
CA ARG A 143 -1.77 19.91 12.96
C ARG A 143 -2.76 19.19 13.89
N GLN A 144 -4.06 19.42 13.70
CA GLN A 144 -5.10 18.76 14.49
C GLN A 144 -5.12 17.25 14.25
N ALA A 145 -4.98 16.80 12.99
CA ALA A 145 -4.99 15.37 12.67
C ALA A 145 -3.76 14.65 13.26
N PHE A 146 -2.56 15.23 13.16
CA PHE A 146 -1.35 14.67 13.75
C PHE A 146 -1.39 14.65 15.29
N ASP A 147 -1.94 15.69 15.93
CA ASP A 147 -2.15 15.68 17.39
C ASP A 147 -3.15 14.58 17.81
N ARG A 148 -4.25 14.42 17.06
CA ARG A 148 -5.23 13.37 17.34
C ARG A 148 -4.64 11.96 17.26
N VAL A 149 -3.80 11.71 16.24
CA VAL A 149 -3.25 10.38 15.96
C VAL A 149 -2.02 10.06 16.80
N PHE A 150 -1.12 11.02 16.99
CA PHE A 150 0.21 10.80 17.58
C PHE A 150 0.42 11.55 18.90
N HIS A 151 -0.55 12.37 19.34
CA HIS A 151 -0.47 13.18 20.56
C HIS A 151 0.79 14.05 20.59
N ILE A 152 1.04 14.74 19.48
CA ILE A 152 2.27 15.46 19.22
C ILE A 152 2.01 16.89 18.76
N GLU A 153 2.79 17.81 19.32
CA GLU A 153 2.80 19.20 18.90
C GLU A 153 3.36 19.36 17.49
N ALA A 154 2.84 20.34 16.74
CA ALA A 154 3.22 20.55 15.35
C ALA A 154 4.74 20.60 15.11
N GLY A 155 5.47 21.36 15.95
CA GLY A 155 6.93 21.49 15.82
C GLY A 155 7.69 20.16 15.91
N ALA A 156 7.12 19.15 16.59
CA ALA A 156 7.74 17.85 16.79
C ALA A 156 7.32 16.79 15.75
N ILE A 157 6.38 17.09 14.84
CA ILE A 157 6.00 16.20 13.74
C ILE A 157 7.24 15.92 12.86
N THR A 158 7.56 14.66 12.62
CA THR A 158 8.68 14.23 11.76
C THR A 158 8.18 13.35 10.62
N MET A 159 9.06 13.05 9.65
CA MET A 159 8.74 12.11 8.57
C MET A 159 8.39 10.70 9.08
N GLU A 160 8.84 10.32 10.28
CA GLU A 160 8.42 9.07 10.92
C GLU A 160 6.89 9.00 11.08
N HIS A 161 6.28 10.10 11.52
CA HIS A 161 4.84 10.18 11.72
C HIS A 161 4.10 10.20 10.37
N VAL A 162 4.66 10.90 9.38
CA VAL A 162 4.09 10.99 8.01
C VAL A 162 4.05 9.60 7.37
N LYS A 163 5.18 8.89 7.35
CA LYS A 163 5.26 7.56 6.73
C LYS A 163 4.41 6.52 7.48
N MET A 164 4.34 6.60 8.81
CA MET A 164 3.47 5.73 9.60
C MET A 164 1.99 5.90 9.25
N ALA A 165 1.54 7.14 9.02
CA ALA A 165 0.17 7.42 8.62
C ALA A 165 -0.12 6.89 7.21
N ILE A 166 0.74 7.18 6.23
CA ILE A 166 0.59 6.68 4.85
C ILE A 166 0.55 5.14 4.84
N ALA A 167 1.51 4.49 5.49
CA ALA A 167 1.56 3.03 5.56
C ALA A 167 0.36 2.41 6.30
N ALA A 168 -0.29 3.14 7.20
CA ALA A 168 -1.54 2.69 7.82
C ALA A 168 -2.70 2.69 6.82
N PHE A 169 -2.81 3.72 5.98
CA PHE A 169 -3.79 3.72 4.88
C PHE A 169 -3.51 2.59 3.89
N GLU A 170 -2.28 2.43 3.44
CA GLU A 170 -1.90 1.38 2.47
C GLU A 170 -2.21 -0.04 2.99
N ARG A 171 -2.09 -0.27 4.31
CA ARG A 171 -2.49 -1.54 4.94
C ARG A 171 -3.98 -1.85 4.88
N THR A 172 -4.82 -0.86 4.57
CA THR A 172 -6.26 -1.08 4.34
C THR A 172 -6.56 -1.52 2.92
N LEU A 173 -5.62 -1.34 1.98
CA LEU A 173 -5.80 -1.62 0.56
C LEU A 173 -5.60 -3.11 0.30
N VAL A 174 -6.57 -3.91 0.73
CA VAL A 174 -6.54 -5.36 0.69
C VAL A 174 -7.65 -5.87 -0.22
N SER A 175 -7.32 -6.80 -1.11
CA SER A 175 -8.26 -7.44 -2.02
C SER A 175 -8.07 -8.95 -2.02
N GLY A 176 -9.07 -9.65 -1.51
CA GLY A 176 -9.18 -11.10 -1.50
C GLY A 176 -10.63 -11.52 -1.74
N ASP A 177 -11.01 -12.74 -1.36
CA ASP A 177 -12.30 -13.33 -1.73
C ASP A 177 -12.55 -13.27 -3.25
N SER A 178 -11.49 -13.44 -4.03
CA SER A 178 -11.61 -13.55 -5.48
C SER A 178 -12.34 -14.85 -5.88
N PRO A 179 -12.77 -14.98 -7.14
CA PRO A 179 -13.26 -16.26 -7.65
C PRO A 179 -12.28 -17.42 -7.41
N PHE A 180 -10.97 -17.16 -7.46
CA PHE A 180 -9.96 -18.16 -7.13
C PHE A 180 -10.00 -18.52 -5.64
N ASP A 181 -10.09 -17.54 -4.75
CA ASP A 181 -10.08 -17.78 -3.31
C ASP A 181 -11.29 -18.61 -2.86
N ARG A 182 -12.49 -18.26 -3.35
CA ARG A 182 -13.71 -19.03 -3.10
C ARG A 182 -13.65 -20.44 -3.63
N PHE A 183 -13.06 -20.63 -4.82
CA PHE A 183 -12.86 -21.97 -5.38
C PHE A 183 -11.86 -22.79 -4.57
N TYR A 184 -10.65 -22.27 -4.35
CA TYR A 184 -9.53 -23.04 -3.82
C TYR A 184 -9.58 -23.19 -2.29
N PHE A 185 -9.88 -22.11 -1.56
CA PHE A 185 -9.95 -22.11 -0.10
C PHE A 185 -11.37 -22.27 0.44
N GLY A 186 -12.37 -21.81 -0.31
CA GLY A 186 -13.78 -21.89 0.07
C GLY A 186 -14.48 -23.19 -0.36
N GLY A 187 -13.89 -23.95 -1.29
CA GLY A 187 -14.48 -25.16 -1.84
C GLY A 187 -15.69 -24.92 -2.77
N ASP A 188 -15.89 -23.68 -3.23
CA ASP A 188 -16.94 -23.36 -4.20
C ASP A 188 -16.49 -23.72 -5.62
N ASP A 189 -16.79 -24.95 -6.03
CA ASP A 189 -16.52 -25.45 -7.38
C ASP A 189 -17.13 -24.60 -8.49
N THR A 190 -18.11 -23.75 -8.21
CA THR A 190 -18.76 -22.89 -9.21
C THR A 190 -18.14 -21.50 -9.33
N ALA A 191 -17.26 -21.10 -8.40
CA ALA A 191 -16.66 -19.78 -8.38
C ALA A 191 -15.74 -19.53 -9.59
N MET A 192 -15.05 -20.55 -10.08
CA MET A 192 -14.20 -20.47 -11.28
C MET A 192 -14.88 -21.11 -12.50
N SER A 193 -14.76 -20.45 -13.65
CA SER A 193 -15.17 -21.03 -14.93
C SER A 193 -14.29 -22.23 -15.32
N ASP A 194 -14.81 -23.13 -16.15
CA ASP A 194 -14.03 -24.28 -16.65
C ASP A 194 -12.76 -23.86 -17.38
N ALA A 195 -12.78 -22.71 -18.07
CA ALA A 195 -11.59 -22.16 -18.71
C ALA A 195 -10.54 -21.73 -17.68
N ALA A 196 -10.96 -21.07 -16.60
CA ALA A 196 -10.06 -20.67 -15.52
C ALA A 196 -9.47 -21.88 -14.79
N LYS A 197 -10.27 -22.94 -14.56
CA LYS A 197 -9.78 -24.20 -13.97
C LYS A 197 -8.71 -24.88 -14.84
N ARG A 198 -8.91 -24.92 -16.17
CA ARG A 198 -7.88 -25.42 -17.09
C ARG A 198 -6.61 -24.57 -17.06
N GLY A 199 -6.75 -23.24 -16.99
CA GLY A 199 -5.60 -22.34 -16.84
C GLY A 199 -4.85 -22.56 -15.51
N PHE A 200 -5.59 -22.81 -14.44
CA PHE A 200 -5.02 -23.14 -13.14
C PHE A 200 -4.25 -24.48 -13.15
N ASP A 201 -4.77 -25.50 -13.83
CA ASP A 201 -4.05 -26.75 -14.05
C ASP A 201 -2.71 -26.54 -14.77
N VAL A 202 -2.67 -25.68 -15.80
CA VAL A 202 -1.43 -25.31 -16.48
C VAL A 202 -0.48 -24.56 -15.54
N PHE A 203 -1.00 -23.61 -14.76
CA PHE A 203 -0.23 -22.84 -13.78
C PHE A 203 0.50 -23.75 -12.77
N LEU A 204 -0.20 -24.78 -12.27
CA LEU A 204 0.37 -25.74 -11.31
C LEU A 204 1.33 -26.74 -11.96
N LYS A 205 0.97 -27.26 -13.14
CA LYS A 205 1.66 -28.40 -13.76
C LYS A 205 2.62 -27.95 -14.85
N ASP A 206 2.17 -27.89 -16.10
CA ASP A 206 3.05 -27.73 -17.26
C ASP A 206 3.79 -26.39 -17.27
N GLY A 207 3.14 -25.32 -16.82
CA GLY A 207 3.73 -24.00 -16.68
C GLY A 207 4.68 -23.88 -15.48
N ARG A 208 4.52 -24.73 -14.46
CA ARG A 208 5.29 -24.73 -13.20
C ARG A 208 5.39 -23.34 -12.54
N CYS A 209 4.40 -22.48 -12.77
CA CYS A 209 4.42 -21.09 -12.31
C CYS A 209 4.44 -21.01 -10.77
N VAL A 210 3.83 -22.01 -10.12
CA VAL A 210 3.78 -22.14 -8.67
C VAL A 210 5.16 -22.32 -8.01
N SER A 211 6.25 -22.54 -8.76
CA SER A 211 7.60 -22.59 -8.18
C SER A 211 8.08 -21.26 -7.62
N CYS A 212 7.59 -20.14 -8.18
CA CYS A 212 7.90 -18.78 -7.70
C CYS A 212 6.64 -18.02 -7.28
N HIS A 213 5.48 -18.34 -7.88
CA HIS A 213 4.19 -17.74 -7.54
C HIS A 213 3.38 -18.69 -6.66
N THR A 214 3.79 -18.82 -5.40
CA THR A 214 3.32 -19.90 -4.52
C THR A 214 1.88 -19.72 -4.05
N ILE A 215 1.25 -20.85 -3.76
CA ILE A 215 -0.05 -20.97 -3.09
C ILE A 215 0.22 -21.72 -1.79
N GLU A 216 -0.08 -21.08 -0.67
CA GLU A 216 0.10 -21.64 0.66
C GLU A 216 -1.15 -22.43 1.09
N GLN A 217 -1.09 -23.04 2.28
CA GLN A 217 -2.16 -23.92 2.76
C GLN A 217 -3.48 -23.19 3.02
N ASP A 218 -3.41 -21.94 3.48
CA ASP A 218 -4.55 -21.14 3.93
C ASP A 218 -4.70 -19.81 3.18
N HIS A 219 -3.78 -19.49 2.26
CA HIS A 219 -3.80 -18.25 1.47
C HIS A 219 -3.00 -18.35 0.17
N ALA A 220 -3.19 -17.40 -0.75
CA ALA A 220 -2.41 -17.31 -1.99
C ALA A 220 -2.05 -15.85 -2.30
N LEU A 221 -0.84 -15.43 -1.94
CA LEU A 221 -0.27 -14.15 -2.38
C LEU A 221 0.40 -14.25 -3.76
N PHE A 222 0.50 -15.47 -4.32
CA PHE A 222 1.14 -15.75 -5.61
C PHE A 222 2.58 -15.21 -5.69
N THR A 223 3.32 -15.32 -4.60
CA THR A 223 4.73 -14.91 -4.53
C THR A 223 5.46 -15.70 -3.45
N ASP A 224 6.67 -16.16 -3.76
CA ASP A 224 7.59 -16.75 -2.77
C ASP A 224 8.40 -15.69 -2.00
N HIS A 225 8.15 -14.41 -2.30
CA HIS A 225 8.86 -13.25 -1.78
C HIS A 225 10.38 -13.28 -2.00
N ARG A 226 10.84 -13.93 -3.08
CA ARG A 226 12.25 -13.97 -3.46
C ARG A 226 12.50 -13.25 -4.79
N PHE A 227 13.74 -12.81 -4.96
CA PHE A 227 14.23 -12.31 -6.24
C PHE A 227 14.74 -13.48 -7.09
N HIS A 228 14.30 -13.51 -8.34
CA HIS A 228 14.68 -14.55 -9.30
C HIS A 228 15.30 -13.91 -10.55
N ASN A 229 16.33 -14.56 -11.11
CA ASN A 229 16.84 -14.18 -12.41
C ASN A 229 15.94 -14.81 -13.50
N ILE A 230 15.09 -13.99 -14.10
CA ILE A 230 14.14 -14.41 -15.14
C ILE A 230 14.68 -14.21 -16.57
N GLY A 231 15.96 -13.86 -16.73
CA GLY A 231 16.59 -13.65 -18.03
C GLY A 231 16.19 -12.34 -18.73
N ILE A 232 15.49 -11.43 -18.05
CA ILE A 232 15.16 -10.08 -18.54
C ILE A 232 16.14 -9.08 -17.94
N GLY A 233 16.85 -8.33 -18.79
CA GLY A 233 17.79 -7.31 -18.35
C GLY A 233 17.09 -6.12 -17.69
N ILE A 234 17.71 -5.52 -16.68
CA ILE A 234 17.16 -4.36 -15.96
C ILE A 234 16.94 -3.12 -16.86
N ASN A 235 17.66 -3.04 -17.98
CA ASN A 235 17.47 -2.01 -19.00
C ASN A 235 16.29 -2.33 -19.93
N ASP A 236 15.95 -3.60 -20.11
CA ASP A 236 14.80 -4.05 -20.91
C ASP A 236 13.48 -3.93 -20.13
N MET A 237 13.55 -3.81 -18.80
CA MET A 237 12.42 -3.51 -17.92
C MET A 237 12.06 -2.02 -17.87
N ALA A 238 12.92 -1.14 -18.40
CA ALA A 238 12.54 0.26 -18.57
C ALA A 238 11.52 0.37 -19.69
N GLY A 239 10.37 0.98 -19.41
CA GLY A 239 9.39 1.27 -20.45
C GLY A 239 10.09 1.97 -21.60
N ARG A 240 9.91 1.45 -22.82
CA ARG A 240 10.29 2.17 -24.03
C ARG A 240 9.27 3.28 -24.19
N VAL A 241 9.61 4.47 -23.69
CA VAL A 241 8.82 5.70 -23.87
C VAL A 241 9.06 6.22 -25.29
#